data_AF-A0A2G1YHN9-F1
#
_entry.id   AF-A0A2G1YHN9-F1
#
_cell.length_a   1.000
_cell.length_b   1.000
_cell.length_c   1.000
_cell.angle_alpha   90.00
_cell.angle_beta   90.00
_cell.angle_gamma   90.00
#
_symmetry.space_group_name_H-M   'P 1'
#
loop_
_entity.id
_entity.type
_entity.pdbx_description
1 polymer ?
#
loop_
_entity_poly.entity_id
_entity_poly.type
_entity_poly.pdbx_seq_one_letter_code
_entity_poly.pdbx_strand_id
1 'polypeptide(L)'
;VFAAAVAGAPVTKWQLYDTHYTERYLGQPQDKPSAYPAAGAVDDAVKITDPLLLIHGMSDDNVVFDNATALMAKMQGAAVPFEMMAYPGQTHRVGGPGISVHLWRTIEHFLAEHAGGPAED
;
A
#
# COMPACT_ATOMS: atom_id res chain seq x y z
N VAL A 1 -13.28 -7.11 -11.68
CA VAL A 1 -13.12 -7.59 -10.29
C VAL A 1 -11.84 -8.40 -10.25
N PHE A 2 -11.02 -8.24 -9.22
CA PHE A 2 -9.76 -8.99 -9.04
C PHE A 2 -9.97 -10.04 -7.95
N ALA A 3 -9.22 -11.16 -7.97
CA ALA A 3 -9.38 -12.19 -6.93
C ALA A 3 -8.76 -11.78 -5.59
N ALA A 4 -7.64 -11.07 -5.63
CA ALA A 4 -6.95 -10.49 -4.47
C ALA A 4 -5.99 -9.39 -4.95
N ALA A 5 -5.51 -8.55 -4.03
CA ALA A 5 -4.51 -7.51 -4.31
C ALA A 5 -3.39 -7.50 -3.27
N VAL A 6 -2.15 -7.31 -3.74
CA VAL A 6 -0.96 -7.09 -2.91
C VAL A 6 -0.42 -5.70 -3.21
N ALA A 7 -0.40 -4.82 -2.22
CA ALA A 7 0.07 -3.44 -2.34
C ALA A 7 1.35 -3.24 -1.51
N GLY A 8 2.50 -3.15 -2.20
CA GLY A 8 3.81 -2.91 -1.58
C GLY A 8 4.22 -1.45 -1.64
N ALA A 9 4.55 -0.85 -0.49
CA ALA A 9 4.93 0.55 -0.30
C ALA A 9 4.10 1.55 -1.13
N PRO A 10 2.76 1.49 -1.07
CA PRO A 10 1.92 2.29 -1.98
C PRO A 10 1.92 3.77 -1.58
N VAL A 11 1.95 4.68 -2.57
CA VAL A 11 1.51 6.06 -2.37
C VAL A 11 -0.01 6.07 -2.34
N THR A 12 -0.59 6.47 -1.20
CA THR A 12 -2.05 6.49 -1.01
C THR A 12 -2.58 7.91 -0.86
N LYS A 13 -1.72 8.84 -0.41
CA LYS A 13 -2.04 10.26 -0.22
C LYS A 13 -0.91 11.11 -0.77
N TRP A 14 -1.15 11.73 -1.93
CA TRP A 14 -0.14 12.49 -2.67
C TRP A 14 0.43 13.69 -1.92
N GLN A 15 -0.28 14.25 -0.94
CA GLN A 15 0.27 15.30 -0.08
C GLN A 15 1.39 14.81 0.86
N LEU A 16 1.58 13.49 1.00
CA LEU A 16 2.67 12.90 1.78
C LEU A 16 3.91 12.58 0.94
N TYR A 17 3.84 12.76 -0.37
CA TYR A 17 4.96 12.47 -1.28
C TYR A 17 5.71 13.75 -1.62
N ASP A 18 6.92 13.62 -2.17
CA ASP A 18 7.80 14.77 -2.38
C ASP A 18 7.22 15.75 -3.42
N THR A 19 7.52 17.04 -3.25
CA THR A 19 7.01 18.10 -4.13
C THR A 19 7.59 18.01 -5.54
N HIS A 20 8.85 17.61 -5.70
CA HIS A 20 9.51 17.58 -7.00
C HIS A 20 8.83 16.58 -7.96
N TYR A 21 8.52 15.39 -7.47
CA TYR A 21 7.79 14.39 -8.23
C TYR A 21 6.32 14.77 -8.35
N THR A 22 5.67 15.07 -7.23
CA THR A 22 4.21 15.22 -7.20
C THR A 22 3.75 16.43 -8.00
N GLU A 23 4.37 17.60 -7.81
CA GLU A 23 3.94 18.83 -8.49
C GLU A 23 4.26 18.79 -9.99
N ARG A 24 5.30 18.07 -10.39
CA ARG A 24 5.64 17.85 -11.80
C ARG A 24 4.51 17.15 -12.56
N TYR A 25 3.79 16.23 -11.93
CA TYR A 25 2.77 15.41 -12.59
C TYR A 25 1.33 15.78 -12.22
N LEU A 26 1.08 16.24 -11.00
CA LEU A 26 -0.26 16.60 -10.51
C LEU A 26 -0.53 18.11 -10.44
N GLY A 27 0.48 18.94 -10.69
CA GLY A 27 0.40 20.38 -10.45
C GLY A 27 0.45 20.71 -8.96
N GLN A 28 0.15 21.95 -8.62
CA GLN A 28 0.18 22.39 -7.23
C GLN A 28 -1.12 21.99 -6.51
N PRO A 29 -1.07 21.65 -5.21
CA PRO A 29 -2.29 21.36 -4.44
C PRO A 29 -3.35 22.47 -4.50
N GLN A 30 -2.91 23.72 -4.59
CA GLN A 30 -3.72 24.94 -4.68
C GLN A 30 -4.34 25.20 -6.06
N ASP A 31 -4.00 24.42 -7.09
CA ASP A 31 -4.56 24.59 -8.42
C ASP A 31 -6.10 24.37 -8.41
N LYS A 32 -6.79 25.05 -9.33
CA LYS A 32 -8.25 25.06 -9.43
C LYS A 32 -8.65 24.63 -10.85
N PRO A 33 -9.15 23.40 -11.05
CA PRO A 33 -9.36 22.33 -10.05
C PRO A 33 -8.06 21.64 -9.61
N SER A 34 -8.04 21.10 -8.39
CA SER A 34 -6.91 20.32 -7.85
C SER A 34 -7.07 18.84 -8.19
N ALA A 35 -5.99 18.21 -8.67
CA ALA A 35 -5.97 16.78 -8.97
C ALA A 35 -5.83 15.89 -7.72
N TYR A 36 -5.33 16.43 -6.61
CA TYR A 36 -4.95 15.65 -5.42
C TYR A 36 -6.07 14.80 -4.81
N PRO A 37 -7.32 15.30 -4.65
CA PRO A 37 -8.40 14.48 -4.09
C PRO A 37 -8.74 13.26 -4.96
N ALA A 38 -8.70 13.41 -6.29
CA ALA A 38 -9.04 12.34 -7.21
C ALA A 38 -7.88 11.36 -7.46
N ALA A 39 -6.63 11.78 -7.21
CA ALA A 39 -5.45 10.96 -7.42
C ALA A 39 -5.11 10.04 -6.23
N GLY A 40 -5.61 10.36 -5.04
CA GLY A 40 -5.38 9.56 -3.83
C GLY A 40 -6.26 8.30 -3.75
N ALA A 41 -5.79 7.30 -3.02
CA ALA A 41 -6.52 6.04 -2.80
C ALA A 41 -7.26 5.99 -1.46
N VAL A 42 -6.93 6.87 -0.50
CA VAL A 42 -7.45 6.80 0.87
C VAL A 42 -8.98 6.86 0.91
N ASP A 43 -9.62 7.82 0.24
CA ASP A 43 -11.07 7.98 0.36
C ASP A 43 -11.87 6.82 -0.25
N ASP A 44 -11.31 6.20 -1.29
CA ASP A 44 -11.92 5.08 -2.00
C ASP A 44 -11.54 3.71 -1.43
N ALA A 45 -10.63 3.64 -0.46
CA ALA A 45 -10.20 2.40 0.18
C ALA A 45 -11.36 1.61 0.80
N VAL A 46 -12.41 2.29 1.22
CA VAL A 46 -13.63 1.68 1.79
C VAL A 46 -14.48 0.94 0.75
N LYS A 47 -14.20 1.12 -0.54
CA LYS A 47 -14.85 0.41 -1.65
C LYS A 47 -14.18 -0.95 -1.94
N ILE A 48 -13.03 -1.22 -1.32
CA ILE A 48 -12.31 -2.49 -1.49
C ILE A 48 -13.14 -3.60 -0.84
N THR A 49 -13.46 -4.61 -1.65
CA THR A 49 -14.24 -5.79 -1.23
C THR A 49 -13.46 -7.10 -1.43
N ASP A 50 -12.48 -7.08 -2.34
CA ASP A 50 -11.56 -8.18 -2.58
C ASP A 50 -10.47 -8.21 -1.49
N PRO A 51 -9.90 -9.38 -1.15
CA PRO A 51 -8.79 -9.50 -0.21
C PRO A 51 -7.62 -8.57 -0.55
N LEU A 52 -7.11 -7.86 0.45
CA LEU A 52 -5.99 -6.92 0.33
C LEU A 52 -4.89 -7.27 1.33
N LEU A 53 -3.68 -7.46 0.82
CA LEU A 53 -2.45 -7.46 1.60
C LEU A 53 -1.69 -6.15 1.39
N LEU A 54 -1.52 -5.38 2.47
CA LEU A 54 -0.68 -4.19 2.51
C LEU A 54 0.71 -4.56 3.05
N ILE A 55 1.77 -4.11 2.38
CA ILE A 55 3.16 -4.38 2.75
C ILE A 55 3.93 -3.06 2.79
N HIS A 56 4.71 -2.81 3.86
CA HIS A 56 5.48 -1.57 3.95
C HIS A 56 6.70 -1.70 4.88
N GLY A 57 7.81 -1.06 4.50
CA GLY A 57 8.95 -0.85 5.39
C GLY A 57 8.70 0.28 6.39
N MET A 58 8.91 0.04 7.69
CA MET A 58 8.63 1.07 8.72
C MET A 58 9.64 2.23 8.72
N SER A 59 10.75 2.09 8.00
CA SER A 59 11.80 3.10 7.86
C SER A 59 11.90 3.62 6.42
N ASP A 60 10.83 3.50 5.63
CA ASP A 60 10.75 4.04 4.28
C ASP A 60 10.82 5.57 4.29
N ASP A 61 11.85 6.11 3.66
CA ASP A 61 12.16 7.53 3.52
C ASP A 61 11.76 8.10 2.15
N ASN A 62 11.26 7.25 1.24
CA ASN A 62 10.74 7.64 -0.07
C ASN A 62 9.21 7.70 -0.04
N VAL A 63 8.56 6.55 0.17
CA VAL A 63 7.11 6.49 0.41
C VAL A 63 6.93 6.30 1.90
N VAL A 64 6.88 7.40 2.65
CA VAL A 64 6.79 7.34 4.11
C VAL A 64 5.62 6.45 4.56
N PHE A 65 5.85 5.71 5.66
CA PHE A 65 4.90 4.76 6.23
C PHE A 65 3.51 5.36 6.52
N ASP A 66 3.43 6.69 6.66
CA ASP A 66 2.17 7.44 6.81
C ASP A 66 1.19 7.22 5.64
N ASN A 67 1.66 6.84 4.46
CA ASN A 67 0.78 6.41 3.37
C ASN A 67 0.01 5.13 3.74
N ALA A 68 0.69 4.13 4.30
CA ALA A 68 0.04 2.91 4.76
C ALA A 68 -0.91 3.21 5.93
N THR A 69 -0.46 3.98 6.93
CA THR A 69 -1.29 4.26 8.12
C THR A 69 -2.53 5.10 7.80
N ALA A 70 -2.46 6.02 6.84
CA ALA A 70 -3.63 6.76 6.37
C ALA A 70 -4.69 5.84 5.74
N LEU A 71 -4.26 4.86 4.95
CA LEU A 71 -5.15 3.85 4.35
C LEU A 71 -5.77 2.95 5.43
N MET A 72 -4.92 2.43 6.33
CA MET A 72 -5.32 1.58 7.46
C MET A 72 -6.38 2.28 8.32
N ALA A 73 -6.14 3.54 8.71
CA ALA A 73 -7.05 4.29 9.57
C ALA A 73 -8.43 4.46 8.92
N LYS A 74 -8.48 4.74 7.61
CA LYS A 74 -9.75 4.85 6.88
C LYS A 74 -10.49 3.51 6.84
N MET A 75 -9.81 2.43 6.47
CA MET A 75 -10.43 1.10 6.34
C MET A 75 -10.90 0.59 7.71
N GLN A 76 -10.08 0.72 8.76
CA GLN A 76 -10.45 0.37 10.14
C GLN A 76 -11.66 1.15 10.63
N GLY A 77 -11.68 2.47 10.39
CA GLY A 77 -12.82 3.32 10.75
C GLY A 77 -14.12 2.97 10.03
N ALA A 78 -14.03 2.28 8.89
CA ALA A 78 -15.15 1.79 8.10
C ALA A 78 -15.43 0.28 8.29
N ALA A 79 -14.74 -0.38 9.22
CA ALA A 79 -14.80 -1.82 9.43
C ALA A 79 -14.52 -2.66 8.16
N VAL A 80 -13.67 -2.17 7.26
CA VAL A 80 -13.21 -2.90 6.07
C VAL A 80 -11.94 -3.67 6.43
N PRO A 81 -11.95 -5.02 6.32
CA PRO A 81 -10.79 -5.83 6.67
C PRO A 81 -9.68 -5.73 5.63
N PHE A 82 -8.45 -5.92 6.08
CA PHE A 82 -7.25 -6.07 5.25
C PHE A 82 -6.18 -6.82 6.07
N GLU A 83 -5.19 -7.37 5.37
CA GLU A 83 -4.00 -7.95 5.97
C GLU A 83 -2.82 -6.99 5.85
N MET A 84 -1.89 -7.04 6.81
CA MET A 84 -0.73 -6.14 6.85
C MET A 84 0.55 -6.91 7.19
N MET A 85 1.60 -6.66 6.42
CA MET A 85 2.97 -7.06 6.77
C MET A 85 3.91 -5.86 6.84
N ALA A 86 4.16 -5.38 8.06
CA ALA A 86 5.12 -4.32 8.31
C ALA A 86 6.52 -4.91 8.48
N TYR A 87 7.52 -4.25 7.90
CA TYR A 87 8.92 -4.66 8.02
C TYR A 87 9.72 -3.63 8.84
N PRO A 88 9.98 -3.90 10.13
CA PRO A 88 10.77 -3.00 10.98
C PRO A 88 12.18 -2.77 10.42
N GLY A 89 12.62 -1.51 10.40
CA GLY A 89 13.95 -1.11 9.94
C GLY A 89 14.19 -1.19 8.43
N GLN A 90 13.23 -1.71 7.65
CA GLN A 90 13.32 -1.72 6.18
C GLN A 90 12.87 -0.37 5.62
N THR A 91 13.55 0.08 4.56
CA THR A 91 13.22 1.31 3.83
C THR A 91 12.24 1.03 2.69
N HIS A 92 12.22 1.86 1.65
CA HIS A 92 11.47 1.61 0.41
C HIS A 92 11.79 0.27 -0.24
N ARG A 93 13.00 -0.24 -0.01
CA ARG A 93 13.40 -1.58 -0.44
C ARG A 93 13.39 -2.53 0.75
N VAL A 94 12.34 -3.33 0.85
CA VAL A 94 12.30 -4.49 1.74
C VAL A 94 13.17 -5.60 1.14
N GLY A 95 14.27 -5.96 1.80
CA GLY A 95 15.12 -7.04 1.29
C GLY A 95 16.37 -7.34 2.11
N GLY A 96 16.97 -8.48 1.79
CA GLY A 96 18.16 -8.99 2.46
C GLY A 96 18.04 -10.49 2.74
N PRO A 97 19.11 -11.14 3.22
CA PRO A 97 19.08 -12.54 3.61
C PRO A 97 17.95 -12.80 4.61
N GLY A 98 17.10 -13.79 4.36
CA GLY A 98 15.92 -14.10 5.17
C GLY A 98 14.74 -13.15 4.93
N ILE A 99 14.93 -11.83 4.94
CA ILE A 99 13.84 -10.84 4.73
C ILE A 99 13.20 -10.99 3.36
N SER A 100 13.99 -11.14 2.30
CA SER A 100 13.45 -11.36 0.95
C SER A 100 12.66 -12.67 0.86
N VAL A 101 13.12 -13.73 1.52
CA VAL A 101 12.40 -15.01 1.55
C VAL A 101 11.09 -14.88 2.31
N HIS A 102 11.11 -14.19 3.46
CA HIS A 102 9.89 -13.90 4.22
C HIS A 102 8.88 -13.11 3.39
N LEU A 103 9.32 -12.03 2.71
CA LEU A 103 8.48 -11.25 1.81
C LEU A 103 7.79 -12.09 0.73
N TRP A 104 8.56 -12.88 -0.01
CA TRP A 104 7.97 -13.69 -1.08
C TRP A 104 7.03 -14.77 -0.53
N ARG A 105 7.40 -15.45 0.57
CA ARG A 105 6.51 -16.43 1.21
C ARG A 105 5.21 -15.80 1.73
N THR A 106 5.27 -14.60 2.30
CA THR A 106 4.05 -13.89 2.74
C THR A 106 3.13 -13.59 1.55
N ILE A 107 3.70 -13.14 0.43
CA ILE A 107 2.94 -12.87 -0.80
C ILE A 107 2.35 -14.16 -1.38
N GLU A 108 3.15 -15.21 -1.49
CA GLU A 108 2.74 -16.52 -2.01
C GLU A 108 1.63 -17.13 -1.17
N HIS A 109 1.76 -17.12 0.16
CA HIS A 109 0.75 -17.62 1.08
C HIS A 109 -0.59 -16.88 0.92
N PHE A 110 -0.55 -15.54 0.93
CA PHE A 110 -1.75 -14.72 0.73
C PHE A 110 -2.44 -15.02 -0.60
N LEU A 111 -1.68 -15.16 -1.69
CA LEU A 111 -2.24 -15.47 -3.00
C LEU A 111 -2.76 -16.91 -3.09
N ALA A 112 -2.13 -17.88 -2.41
CA ALA A 112 -2.63 -19.24 -2.31
C ALA A 112 -3.98 -19.29 -1.59
N GLU A 113 -4.11 -18.58 -0.47
CA GLU A 113 -5.34 -18.52 0.33
C GLU A 113 -6.50 -17.82 -0.41
N HIS A 114 -6.22 -16.70 -1.09
CA HIS A 114 -7.28 -15.81 -1.60
C HIS A 114 -7.48 -15.83 -3.12
N ALA A 115 -6.47 -16.22 -3.89
CA ALA A 115 -6.49 -16.15 -5.35
C ALA A 115 -6.32 -17.49 -6.07
N GLY A 116 -6.28 -18.61 -5.32
CA GLY A 116 -6.11 -19.94 -5.89
C GLY A 116 -4.71 -20.21 -6.42
N GLY A 117 -3.68 -19.71 -5.73
CA GLY A 117 -2.29 -20.10 -5.98
C GLY A 117 -2.08 -21.61 -5.93
N PRO A 118 -0.98 -22.13 -6.51
CA PRO A 118 -0.73 -23.57 -6.53
C PRO A 118 -0.76 -24.10 -5.09
N ALA A 119 -1.54 -25.17 -4.86
CA ALA A 119 -1.52 -25.88 -3.59
C ALA A 119 -0.08 -26.32 -3.30
N GLU A 120 0.41 -26.06 -2.08
CA GLU A 120 1.63 -26.71 -1.62
C GLU A 120 1.34 -28.21 -1.47
N ASP A 121 2.01 -29.04 -2.28
CA ASP A 121 2.08 -30.51 -2.14
C ASP A 121 3.03 -30.91 -0.99
#